data_AF-A0A8H7MFL7-F1
#
_entry.id   AF-A0A8H7MFL7-F1
#
_cell.length_a   1.000
_cell.length_b   1.000
_cell.length_c   1.000
_cell.angle_alpha   90.00
_cell.angle_beta   90.00
_cell.angle_gamma   90.00
#
_symmetry.space_group_name_H-M   'P 1'
#
loop_
_entity.id
_entity.type
_entity.pdbx_description
1 polymer ?
#
loop_
_entity_poly.entity_id
_entity_poly.type
_entity_poly.pdbx_seq_one_letter_code
_entity_poly.pdbx_strand_id
1 'polypeptide(L)'
;MLSPAIVLGLRGVQVLFSIIVLGLTAYIVDQYTNPWASWSPHSLNFMLFTSVWTLLAVAYLTLAPTRFPRAAHKFAIAGVEFLTMIFWFAAFIAVAVLWRDIYWGNGHGTFHNCGVAAIVFGAFLWLTFLATTILSALHIRNSSRGNTAPPPDMAGV
;
A
#
# COMPACT_ATOMS: atom_id res chain seq x y z
N MET A 1 0.03 -22.36 9.69
CA MET A 1 -0.71 -21.09 9.90
C MET A 1 0.33 -20.07 10.35
N LEU A 2 0.41 -18.88 9.72
CA LEU A 2 1.33 -17.83 10.18
C LEU A 2 0.90 -17.36 11.57
N SER A 3 1.85 -17.09 12.47
CA SER A 3 1.49 -16.63 13.81
C SER A 3 0.77 -15.27 13.72
N PRO A 4 -0.22 -14.99 14.58
CA PRO A 4 -0.89 -13.69 14.63
C PRO A 4 0.08 -12.51 14.73
N ALA A 5 1.21 -12.71 15.45
CA ALA A 5 2.28 -11.74 15.57
C ALA A 5 2.95 -11.39 14.23
N ILE A 6 3.15 -12.36 13.34
CA ILE A 6 3.73 -12.10 12.01
C ILE A 6 2.77 -11.28 11.14
N VAL A 7 1.47 -11.59 11.19
CA VAL A 7 0.46 -10.83 10.44
C VAL A 7 0.40 -9.39 10.94
N LEU A 8 0.38 -9.18 12.26
CA LEU A 8 0.38 -7.83 12.85
C LEU A 8 1.66 -7.06 12.53
N GLY A 9 2.82 -7.72 12.60
CA GLY A 9 4.10 -7.14 12.21
C GLY A 9 4.10 -6.69 10.75
N LEU A 10 3.56 -7.51 9.85
CA LEU A 10 3.44 -7.17 8.43
C LEU A 10 2.51 -5.98 8.18
N ARG A 11 1.41 -5.87 8.94
CA ARG A 11 0.56 -4.66 8.93
C ARG A 11 1.31 -3.42 9.41
N GLY A 12 2.09 -3.56 10.47
CA GLY A 12 2.94 -2.48 11.00
C GLY A 12 3.92 -1.96 9.94
N VAL A 13 4.57 -2.87 9.21
CA VAL A 13 5.47 -2.52 8.10
C VAL A 13 4.70 -1.83 6.96
N GLN A 14 3.52 -2.34 6.58
CA GLN A 14 2.67 -1.71 5.56
C GLN A 14 2.27 -0.27 5.95
N VAL A 15 1.87 -0.04 7.20
CA VAL A 15 1.53 1.29 7.69
C VAL A 15 2.77 2.19 7.69
N LEU A 16 3.88 1.72 8.27
CA LEU A 16 5.12 2.50 8.37
C LEU A 16 5.60 2.94 6.99
N PHE A 17 5.72 2.01 6.05
CA PHE A 17 6.17 2.35 4.70
C PHE A 17 5.18 3.27 4.00
N SER A 18 3.87 3.08 4.17
CA SER A 18 2.87 3.98 3.57
C SER A 18 2.99 5.42 4.10
N ILE A 19 3.31 5.61 5.39
CA ILE A 19 3.53 6.94 5.97
C ILE A 19 4.82 7.56 5.42
N ILE A 20 5.89 6.77 5.29
CA ILE A 20 7.15 7.23 4.68
C ILE A 20 6.88 7.72 3.25
N VAL A 21 6.22 6.91 2.42
CA VAL A 21 5.90 7.30 1.04
C VAL A 21 4.95 8.50 1.00
N LEU A 22 3.96 8.57 1.90
CA LEU A 22 3.05 9.71 2.00
C LEU A 22 3.82 11.00 2.26
N GLY A 23 4.75 11.02 3.22
CA GLY A 23 5.57 12.19 3.52
C GLY A 23 6.49 12.58 2.36
N LEU A 24 7.15 11.61 1.75
CA LEU A 24 8.03 11.85 0.60
C LEU A 24 7.27 12.41 -0.61
N THR A 25 6.13 11.81 -0.95
CA THR A 25 5.30 12.24 -2.09
C THR A 25 4.61 13.58 -1.81
N ALA A 26 4.15 13.83 -0.58
CA ALA A 26 3.58 15.12 -0.20
C ALA A 26 4.62 16.25 -0.31
N TYR A 27 5.85 16.03 0.16
CA TYR A 27 6.94 16.98 -0.02
C TYR A 27 7.18 17.28 -1.51
N ILE A 28 7.29 16.24 -2.34
CA ILE A 28 7.51 16.42 -3.79
C ILE A 28 6.36 17.22 -4.43
N VAL A 29 5.11 16.90 -4.10
CA VAL A 29 3.91 17.60 -4.62
C VAL A 29 3.88 19.06 -4.16
N ASP A 30 4.26 19.35 -2.93
CA ASP A 30 4.37 20.71 -2.41
C ASP A 30 5.41 21.52 -3.19
N GLN A 31 6.55 20.93 -3.53
CA GLN A 31 7.58 21.61 -4.35
C GLN A 31 7.10 21.94 -5.79
N TYR A 32 6.07 21.25 -6.29
CA TYR A 32 5.42 21.59 -7.56
C TYR A 32 4.40 22.74 -7.43
N THR A 33 4.06 23.13 -6.21
CA THR A 33 3.12 24.20 -5.91
C THR A 33 3.89 25.50 -5.70
N ASN A 34 3.69 26.50 -6.54
CA ASN A 34 4.28 27.82 -6.38
C ASN A 34 3.23 28.93 -6.53
N PRO A 35 3.54 30.18 -6.13
CA PRO A 35 2.56 31.29 -6.17
C PRO A 35 1.99 31.62 -7.56
N TRP A 36 2.60 31.11 -8.63
CA TRP A 36 2.29 31.44 -10.03
C TRP A 36 1.67 30.28 -10.80
N ALA A 37 1.83 29.05 -10.31
CA ALA A 37 1.24 27.84 -10.86
C ALA A 37 1.26 26.70 -9.81
N SER A 38 0.16 25.95 -9.75
CA SER A 38 0.03 24.76 -8.91
C SER A 38 -0.29 23.56 -9.80
N TRP A 39 0.74 22.85 -10.26
CA TRP A 39 0.57 21.68 -11.10
C TRP A 39 1.54 20.57 -10.69
N SER A 40 0.99 19.46 -10.19
CA SER A 40 1.76 18.27 -9.84
C SER A 40 1.51 17.11 -10.82
N PRO A 41 2.54 16.32 -11.17
CA PRO A 41 2.40 15.17 -12.05
C PRO A 41 1.38 14.14 -11.53
N HIS A 42 0.54 13.61 -12.44
CA HIS A 42 -0.49 12.62 -12.09
C HIS A 42 0.07 11.36 -11.42
N SER A 43 1.26 10.90 -11.81
CA SER A 43 1.92 9.73 -11.19
C SER A 43 2.21 9.95 -9.69
N LEU A 44 2.64 11.15 -9.31
CA LEU A 44 2.91 11.49 -7.91
C LEU A 44 1.61 11.62 -7.10
N ASN A 45 0.58 12.25 -7.67
CA ASN A 45 -0.73 12.34 -7.05
C ASN A 45 -1.34 10.95 -6.83
N PHE A 46 -1.18 10.03 -7.79
CA PHE A 46 -1.63 8.65 -7.64
C PHE A 46 -0.87 7.89 -6.54
N MET A 47 0.45 8.07 -6.43
CA MET A 47 1.25 7.46 -5.35
C MET A 47 0.89 8.03 -3.97
N LEU A 48 0.62 9.33 -3.87
CA LEU A 48 0.13 9.98 -2.66
C LEU A 48 -1.25 9.42 -2.27
N PHE A 49 -2.19 9.37 -3.22
CA PHE A 49 -3.50 8.73 -3.03
C PHE A 49 -3.35 7.28 -2.55
N THR A 50 -2.48 6.50 -3.19
CA THR A 50 -2.25 5.09 -2.85
C THR A 50 -1.73 4.94 -1.43
N SER A 51 -0.91 5.88 -0.96
CA SER A 51 -0.43 5.92 0.43
C SER A 51 -1.57 6.15 1.42
N VAL A 52 -2.45 7.12 1.16
CA VAL A 52 -3.64 7.38 1.99
C VAL A 52 -4.63 6.21 1.95
N TRP A 53 -4.89 5.67 0.76
CA TRP A 53 -5.70 4.47 0.56
C TRP A 53 -5.19 3.30 1.40
N THR A 54 -3.88 3.11 1.46
CA THR A 54 -3.26 2.02 2.22
C THR A 54 -3.55 2.12 3.71
N LEU A 55 -3.56 3.33 4.28
CA LEU A 55 -3.95 3.54 5.68
C LEU A 55 -5.40 3.12 5.94
N LEU A 56 -6.31 3.46 5.03
CA LEU A 56 -7.72 3.05 5.11
C LEU A 56 -7.88 1.54 4.92
N ALA A 57 -7.15 0.96 3.95
CA ALA A 57 -7.16 -0.47 3.66
C ALA A 57 -6.65 -1.28 4.85
N VAL A 58 -5.53 -0.90 5.46
CA VAL A 58 -4.98 -1.59 6.64
C VAL A 58 -5.91 -1.42 7.85
N ALA A 59 -6.52 -0.23 8.05
CA ALA A 59 -7.51 -0.05 9.08
C ALA A 59 -8.71 -0.99 8.89
N TYR A 60 -9.22 -1.13 7.66
CA TYR A 60 -10.26 -2.10 7.34
C TYR A 60 -9.80 -3.55 7.60
N LEU A 61 -8.61 -3.93 7.14
CA LEU A 61 -8.08 -5.30 7.27
C LEU A 61 -7.78 -5.70 8.72
N THR A 62 -7.57 -4.74 9.63
CA THR A 62 -7.33 -4.98 11.06
C THR A 62 -8.61 -4.92 11.90
N LEU A 63 -9.53 -4.00 11.60
CA LEU A 63 -10.78 -3.81 12.34
C LEU A 63 -11.91 -4.75 11.90
N ALA A 64 -11.97 -5.13 10.62
CA ALA A 64 -13.06 -5.97 10.11
C ALA A 64 -13.10 -7.36 10.77
N PRO A 65 -11.97 -8.08 10.95
CA PRO A 65 -11.98 -9.39 11.60
C PRO A 65 -12.36 -9.33 13.09
N THR A 66 -12.02 -8.24 13.77
CA THR A 66 -12.18 -8.10 15.23
C THR A 66 -13.53 -7.53 15.64
N ARG A 67 -14.11 -6.62 14.84
CA ARG A 67 -15.33 -5.88 15.21
C ARG A 67 -16.54 -6.16 14.33
N PHE A 68 -16.36 -6.66 13.11
CA PHE A 68 -17.44 -6.81 12.13
C PHE A 68 -17.38 -8.14 11.37
N PRO A 69 -17.67 -9.28 12.03
CA PRO A 69 -17.67 -10.60 11.37
C PRO A 69 -18.63 -10.71 10.17
N ARG A 70 -19.65 -9.84 10.07
CA ARG A 70 -20.53 -9.74 8.88
C ARG A 70 -19.87 -9.03 7.68
N ALA A 71 -18.92 -8.13 7.91
CA ALA A 71 -18.15 -7.46 6.86
C ALA A 71 -16.87 -8.23 6.49
N ALA A 72 -16.41 -9.13 7.37
CA ALA A 72 -15.23 -9.97 7.19
C ALA A 72 -15.46 -11.14 6.21
N HIS A 73 -16.01 -10.88 5.02
CA HIS A 73 -16.07 -11.89 3.98
C HIS A 73 -14.66 -12.14 3.45
N LYS A 74 -14.21 -13.40 3.44
CA LYS A 74 -12.87 -13.79 2.96
C LYS A 74 -12.52 -13.24 1.57
N PHE A 75 -13.53 -13.08 0.70
CA PHE A 75 -13.38 -12.47 -0.63
C PHE A 75 -13.22 -10.95 -0.59
N ALA A 76 -13.86 -10.25 0.35
CA ALA A 76 -13.70 -8.81 0.50
C ALA A 76 -12.30 -8.47 1.02
N ILE A 77 -11.81 -9.22 2.02
CA ILE A 77 -10.44 -9.10 2.54
C ILE A 77 -9.42 -9.34 1.43
N ALA A 78 -9.55 -10.45 0.69
CA ALA A 78 -8.66 -10.75 -0.43
C ALA A 78 -8.77 -9.72 -1.57
N GLY A 79 -9.97 -9.16 -1.81
CA GLY A 79 -10.18 -8.11 -2.79
C GLY A 79 -9.45 -6.82 -2.44
N VAL A 80 -9.50 -6.38 -1.18
CA VAL A 80 -8.79 -5.17 -0.71
C VAL A 80 -7.28 -5.36 -0.79
N GLU A 81 -6.77 -6.53 -0.40
CA GLU A 81 -5.35 -6.90 -0.54
C GLU A 81 -4.89 -6.83 -2.00
N PHE A 82 -5.62 -7.50 -2.89
CA PHE A 82 -5.31 -7.55 -4.30
C PHE A 82 -5.39 -6.18 -4.97
N LEU A 83 -6.41 -5.38 -4.65
CA LEU A 83 -6.57 -4.03 -5.16
C LEU A 83 -5.40 -3.14 -4.71
N THR A 84 -5.03 -3.21 -3.44
CA THR A 84 -3.92 -2.43 -2.88
C THR A 84 -2.58 -2.87 -3.49
N MET A 85 -2.40 -4.17 -3.73
CA MET A 85 -1.26 -4.70 -4.48
C MET A 85 -1.19 -4.10 -5.89
N ILE A 86 -2.29 -4.06 -6.64
CA ILE A 86 -2.31 -3.45 -7.99
C ILE A 86 -1.98 -1.96 -7.92
N PHE A 87 -2.56 -1.22 -6.97
CA PHE A 87 -2.30 0.21 -6.83
C PHE A 87 -0.83 0.49 -6.56
N TRP A 88 -0.19 -0.24 -5.63
CA TRP A 88 1.23 -0.07 -5.38
C TRP A 88 2.08 -0.42 -6.61
N PHE A 89 1.75 -1.51 -7.32
CA PHE A 89 2.44 -1.88 -8.57
C PHE A 89 2.41 -0.76 -9.60
N ALA A 90 1.23 -0.21 -9.85
CA ALA A 90 1.06 0.90 -10.78
C ALA A 90 1.76 2.17 -10.28
N ALA A 91 1.69 2.47 -8.98
CA ALA A 91 2.20 3.72 -8.42
C ALA A 91 3.73 3.83 -8.51
N PHE A 92 4.47 2.82 -8.03
CA PHE A 92 5.94 2.92 -8.03
C PHE A 92 6.50 2.89 -9.47
N ILE A 93 5.87 2.13 -10.38
CA ILE A 93 6.27 2.11 -11.80
C ILE A 93 5.97 3.45 -12.46
N ALA A 94 4.78 4.03 -12.26
CA ALA A 94 4.41 5.31 -12.84
C ALA A 94 5.34 6.44 -12.39
N VAL A 95 5.75 6.45 -11.12
CA VAL A 95 6.73 7.43 -10.61
C VAL A 95 8.14 7.12 -11.09
N ALA A 96 8.53 5.85 -11.23
CA ALA A 96 9.83 5.49 -11.80
C ALA A 96 10.00 5.92 -13.26
N VAL A 97 8.96 5.72 -14.09
CA VAL A 97 8.95 6.19 -15.49
C VAL A 97 9.03 7.71 -15.53
N LEU A 98 8.25 8.41 -14.71
CA LEU A 98 8.34 9.86 -14.57
C LEU A 98 9.76 10.30 -14.18
N TRP A 99 10.39 9.66 -13.20
CA TRP A 99 11.74 9.99 -12.73
C TRP A 99 12.81 9.77 -13.78
N ARG A 100 12.64 8.75 -14.63
CA ARG A 100 13.52 8.47 -15.76
C ARG A 100 13.40 9.54 -16.85
N ASP A 101 12.20 10.04 -17.09
CA ASP A 101 11.92 10.96 -18.21
C ASP A 101 12.19 12.43 -17.86
N ILE A 102 12.36 12.76 -16.57
CA ILE A 102 12.74 14.11 -16.11
C ILE A 102 14.24 14.37 -16.38
N TYR A 103 14.54 15.56 -16.91
CA TYR A 103 15.91 16.03 -17.06
C TYR A 103 16.45 16.66 -15.76
N TRP A 104 17.49 16.06 -15.18
CA TRP A 104 18.09 16.46 -13.91
C TRP A 104 19.32 17.36 -14.12
N GLY A 105 19.10 18.59 -14.61
CA GLY A 105 20.20 19.49 -15.04
C GLY A 105 21.28 19.77 -13.99
N ASN A 106 20.90 20.22 -12.79
CA ASN A 106 21.84 20.62 -11.72
C ASN A 106 22.23 19.47 -10.76
N GLY A 107 22.03 18.22 -11.16
CA GLY A 107 22.35 17.03 -10.35
C GLY A 107 21.24 16.59 -9.40
N HIS A 108 21.54 15.54 -8.61
CA HIS A 108 20.58 14.87 -7.72
C HIS A 108 20.48 15.54 -6.34
N GLY A 109 19.61 16.55 -6.23
CA GLY A 109 19.28 17.20 -4.96
C GLY A 109 18.25 16.44 -4.11
N THR A 110 17.84 17.02 -2.99
CA THR A 110 16.84 16.45 -2.06
C THR A 110 15.56 16.02 -2.77
N PHE A 111 15.05 16.84 -3.69
CA PHE A 111 13.86 16.52 -4.47
C PHE A 111 14.01 15.21 -5.27
N HIS A 112 15.14 15.01 -5.96
CA HIS A 112 15.42 13.78 -6.70
C HIS A 112 15.49 12.58 -5.76
N ASN A 113 16.25 12.70 -4.67
CA ASN A 113 16.47 11.62 -3.71
C ASN A 113 15.17 11.20 -3.00
N CYS A 114 14.29 12.15 -2.70
CA CYS A 114 12.96 11.86 -2.15
C CYS A 114 12.12 11.00 -3.11
N GLY A 115 12.17 11.28 -4.42
CA GLY A 115 11.42 10.47 -5.39
C GLY A 115 12.00 9.08 -5.58
N VAL A 116 13.33 8.96 -5.61
CA VAL A 116 13.99 7.63 -5.62
C VAL A 116 13.61 6.83 -4.37
N ALA A 117 13.67 7.45 -3.19
CA ALA A 117 13.23 6.81 -1.96
C ALA A 117 11.75 6.40 -2.01
N ALA A 118 10.87 7.28 -2.51
CA ALA A 118 9.44 6.96 -2.67
C ALA A 118 9.25 5.74 -3.57
N ILE A 119 9.94 5.66 -4.71
CA ILE A 119 9.90 4.51 -5.63
C ILE A 119 10.32 3.22 -4.91
N VAL A 120 11.45 3.25 -4.20
CA VAL A 120 11.99 2.05 -3.51
C VAL A 120 11.07 1.58 -2.38
N PHE A 121 10.62 2.48 -1.50
CA PHE A 121 9.67 2.14 -0.45
C PHE A 121 8.32 1.68 -1.02
N GLY A 122 7.88 2.27 -2.14
CA GLY A 122 6.69 1.83 -2.87
C GLY A 122 6.83 0.41 -3.44
N ALA A 123 8.00 0.05 -3.96
CA ALA A 123 8.28 -1.32 -4.42
C ALA A 123 8.31 -2.33 -3.26
N PHE A 124 8.86 -1.95 -2.10
CA PHE A 124 8.81 -2.79 -0.90
C PHE A 124 7.38 -2.96 -0.37
N LEU A 125 6.57 -1.90 -0.37
CA LEU A 125 5.14 -1.99 -0.07
C LEU A 125 4.43 -2.96 -1.01
N TRP A 126 4.68 -2.85 -2.31
CA TRP A 126 4.13 -3.78 -3.28
C TRP A 126 4.48 -5.24 -2.94
N LEU A 127 5.73 -5.54 -2.59
CA LEU A 127 6.15 -6.90 -2.19
C LEU A 127 5.40 -7.39 -0.95
N THR A 128 5.18 -6.54 0.05
CA THR A 128 4.40 -6.92 1.24
C THR A 128 2.95 -7.25 0.88
N PHE A 129 2.33 -6.45 0.01
CA PHE A 129 0.95 -6.68 -0.45
C PHE A 129 0.83 -7.88 -1.39
N LEU A 130 1.85 -8.15 -2.20
CA LEU A 130 1.93 -9.36 -3.02
C LEU A 130 1.96 -10.60 -2.12
N ALA A 131 2.81 -10.59 -1.10
CA ALA A 131 2.91 -11.69 -0.15
C ALA A 131 1.58 -11.93 0.59
N THR A 132 0.93 -10.89 1.13
CA THR A 132 -0.38 -11.02 1.80
C THR A 132 -1.48 -11.48 0.85
N THR A 133 -1.47 -11.01 -0.40
CA THR A 133 -2.43 -11.43 -1.43
C THR A 133 -2.28 -12.91 -1.74
N ILE A 134 -1.06 -13.40 -1.96
CA ILE A 134 -0.79 -14.82 -2.21
C ILE A 134 -1.24 -15.67 -1.03
N LEU A 135 -0.92 -15.26 0.20
CA LEU A 135 -1.34 -15.96 1.41
C LEU A 135 -2.87 -16.01 1.54
N SER A 136 -3.55 -14.91 1.22
CA SER A 136 -5.02 -14.83 1.22
C SER A 136 -5.63 -15.75 0.14
N ALA A 137 -5.06 -15.78 -1.06
CA ALA A 137 -5.51 -16.66 -2.14
C ALA A 137 -5.31 -18.15 -1.80
N LEU A 138 -4.17 -18.51 -1.21
CA LEU A 138 -3.90 -19.87 -0.74
C LEU A 138 -4.86 -20.26 0.39
N HIS A 139 -5.18 -19.34 1.31
CA HIS A 139 -6.15 -19.58 2.38
C HIS A 139 -7.55 -19.83 1.83
N ILE A 140 -7.99 -19.05 0.82
CA ILE A 140 -9.28 -19.28 0.15
C ILE A 140 -9.30 -20.64 -0.56
N ARG A 141 -8.22 -21.01 -1.25
CA ARG A 141 -8.11 -22.30 -1.95
C ARG A 141 -8.16 -23.49 -1.00
N ASN A 142 -7.50 -23.38 0.15
CA ASN A 142 -7.41 -24.46 1.14
C ASN A 142 -8.63 -24.52 2.07
N SER A 143 -9.46 -23.48 2.11
CA SER A 143 -10.72 -23.47 2.86
C SER A 143 -11.78 -24.27 2.10
N SER A 144 -12.24 -25.39 2.66
CA SER A 144 -13.23 -26.28 2.04
C SER A 144 -14.46 -25.50 1.54
N ARG A 145 -14.94 -25.86 0.34
CA ARG A 145 -15.90 -25.10 -0.51
C ARG A 145 -17.24 -24.69 0.14
N GLY A 146 -17.52 -25.11 1.38
CA GLY A 146 -18.74 -24.78 2.11
C GLY A 146 -18.59 -23.86 3.33
N ASN A 147 -17.37 -23.48 3.76
CA ASN A 147 -17.20 -22.66 4.96
C ASN A 147 -16.98 -21.19 4.60
N THR A 148 -18.01 -20.35 4.79
CA THR A 148 -17.92 -18.88 4.69
C THR A 148 -17.54 -18.23 6.03
N ALA A 149 -17.42 -19.02 7.11
CA ALA A 149 -17.09 -18.51 8.43
C ALA A 149 -15.63 -18.01 8.50
N PRO A 150 -15.37 -16.88 9.19
CA PRO A 150 -14.02 -16.45 9.51
C PRO A 150 -13.32 -17.50 10.40
N PRO A 151 -11.97 -17.63 10.33
CA PRO A 151 -11.23 -18.54 11.19
C PRO A 151 -11.48 -18.26 12.68
N PRO A 152 -11.60 -19.28 13.55
CA PRO A 152 -11.73 -19.10 15.00
C PRO A 152 -10.57 -18.31 15.63
N ASP A 153 -9.41 -18.34 14.99
CA ASP A 153 -8.18 -17.71 15.49
C ASP A 153 -8.04 -16.21 15.13
N MET A 154 -9.06 -15.59 14.53
CA MET A 154 -9.12 -14.13 14.35
C MET A 154 -10.06 -13.43 15.35
N ALA A 155 -10.67 -14.18 16.28
CA ALA A 155 -11.66 -13.69 17.24
C ALA A 155 -11.09 -13.33 18.63
N GLY A 156 -9.77 -13.20 18.77
CA GLY A 156 -9.16 -12.96 20.08
C GLY A 156 -7.82 -12.26 20.02
N VAL A 157 -7.83 -10.97 19.65
CA VAL A 157 -7.10 -9.89 20.33
C VAL A 157 -7.88 -8.59 20.14
#